data_AF-A0A401PV29-F1
#
_entry.id   AF-A0A401PV29-F1
#
_cell.length_a   1.000
_cell.length_b   1.000
_cell.length_c   1.000
_cell.angle_alpha   90.00
_cell.angle_beta   90.00
_cell.angle_gamma   90.00
#
_symmetry.space_group_name_H-M   'P 1'
#
loop_
_entity.id
_entity.type
_entity.pdbx_description
1 polymer ?
#
loop_
_entity_poly.entity_id
_entity_poly.type
_entity_poly.pdbx_seq_one_letter_code
_entity_poly.pdbx_strand_id
1 'polypeptide(L)'
;MPKIYFLWMCFMLISDQPEVNCCLQAQFLFQGNCCDMCPAGTLLTGYCGATTQTKCERCLEGTFTDQVHTLKTCYQCLECKGGKTQ
;
A
#
# COMPACT_ATOMS: atom_id res chain seq x y z
N MET A 1 22.40 45.75 6.44
CA MET A 1 22.82 44.34 6.63
C MET A 1 21.69 43.41 6.16
N PRO A 2 21.65 43.02 4.89
CA PRO A 2 20.52 42.33 4.24
C PRO A 2 20.48 40.80 4.45
N LYS A 3 21.39 40.26 5.30
CA LYS A 3 21.59 38.81 5.48
C LYS A 3 20.40 38.07 6.09
N ILE A 4 19.56 38.75 6.88
CA ILE A 4 18.46 38.09 7.60
C ILE A 4 17.21 37.88 6.73
N TYR A 5 16.99 38.77 5.75
CA TYR A 5 15.87 38.66 4.82
C TYR A 5 16.06 37.49 3.85
N PHE A 6 17.31 37.20 3.46
CA PHE A 6 17.65 36.04 2.64
C PHE A 6 17.35 34.70 3.33
N LEU A 7 17.57 34.62 4.65
CA LEU A 7 17.23 33.43 5.44
C LEU A 7 15.71 33.24 5.58
N TRP A 8 14.96 34.32 5.79
CA TRP A 8 13.50 34.30 5.82
C TRP A 8 12.87 33.98 4.45
N MET A 9 13.44 34.48 3.35
CA MET A 9 13.01 34.14 1.99
C MET A 9 13.20 32.66 1.66
N CYS A 10 14.32 32.05 2.09
CA CYS A 10 14.54 30.61 1.95
C CYS A 10 13.53 29.78 2.76
N PHE A 11 13.13 30.25 3.94
CA PHE A 11 12.18 29.54 4.81
C PHE A 11 10.76 29.48 4.20
N MET A 12 10.36 30.51 3.45
CA MET A 12 9.04 30.58 2.81
C MET A 12 8.91 29.76 1.52
N LEU A 13 10.01 29.27 0.93
CA LEU A 13 10.00 28.45 -0.29
C LEU A 13 9.79 26.95 -0.03
N ILE A 14 9.75 26.51 1.23
CA ILE A 14 9.86 25.07 1.58
C ILE A 14 8.49 24.41 1.84
N SER A 15 7.39 25.15 1.99
CA SER A 15 6.12 24.60 2.51
C SER A 15 5.01 24.31 1.50
N ASP A 16 5.33 23.99 0.24
CA ASP A 16 4.33 23.42 -0.69
C ASP A 16 4.67 21.95 -0.97
N GLN A 17 4.58 21.11 0.06
CA GLN A 17 4.42 19.68 -0.16
C GLN A 17 2.92 19.43 -0.20
N PRO A 18 2.33 19.15 -1.38
CA PRO A 18 0.94 18.73 -1.41
C PRO A 18 0.86 17.44 -0.59
N GLU A 19 0.12 17.49 0.52
CA GLU A 19 -0.19 16.30 1.29
C GLU A 19 -1.02 15.40 0.37
N VAL A 20 -0.36 14.42 -0.25
CA VAL A 20 -1.03 13.43 -1.11
C VAL A 20 -1.88 12.57 -0.19
N ASN A 21 -3.17 12.90 -0.12
CA ASN A 21 -4.14 12.12 0.61
C ASN A 21 -4.84 11.15 -0.35
N CYS A 22 -4.80 9.87 -0.03
CA CYS A 22 -5.46 8.85 -0.84
C CYS A 22 -6.95 8.82 -0.49
N CYS A 23 -7.76 9.43 -1.35
CA CYS A 23 -9.20 9.63 -1.12
C CYS A 23 -10.04 8.38 -1.37
N LEU A 24 -9.51 7.37 -2.08
CA LEU A 24 -10.24 6.15 -2.39
C LEU A 24 -10.00 5.09 -1.31
N GLN A 25 -11.06 4.36 -0.99
CA GLN A 25 -10.99 3.19 -0.12
C GLN A 25 -10.18 2.08 -0.80
N ALA A 26 -9.36 1.34 -0.04
CA ALA A 26 -8.44 0.32 -0.54
C ALA A 26 -7.21 0.85 -1.32
N GLN A 27 -6.70 2.02 -0.95
CA GLN A 27 -5.41 2.53 -1.43
C GLN A 27 -4.41 2.76 -0.29
N PHE A 28 -3.13 2.69 -0.61
CA PHE A 28 -2.03 3.01 0.30
C PHE A 28 -1.06 4.00 -0.34
N LEU A 29 -0.48 4.88 0.49
CA LEU A 29 0.50 5.85 0.02
C LEU A 29 1.87 5.18 -0.12
N PHE A 30 2.46 5.25 -1.32
CA PHE A 30 3.81 4.76 -1.58
C PHE A 30 4.53 5.70 -2.54
N GLN A 31 5.70 6.20 -2.11
CA GLN A 31 6.53 7.15 -2.88
C GLN A 31 5.75 8.34 -3.45
N GLY A 32 4.83 8.91 -2.66
CA GLY A 32 4.01 10.05 -3.08
C GLY A 32 2.91 9.72 -4.09
N ASN A 33 2.64 8.44 -4.34
CA ASN A 33 1.54 7.98 -5.18
C ASN A 33 0.53 7.19 -4.35
N CYS A 34 -0.74 7.30 -4.71
CA CYS A 34 -1.79 6.44 -4.17
C CYS A 34 -1.84 5.15 -4.98
N CYS A 35 -1.42 4.06 -4.36
CA CYS A 35 -1.39 2.74 -4.95
C CYS A 35 -2.61 1.93 -4.52
N ASP A 36 -3.19 1.17 -5.44
CA ASP A 36 -4.28 0.24 -5.10
C ASP A 36 -3.74 -0.95 -4.29
N MET A 37 -4.48 -1.36 -3.27
CA MET A 37 -4.19 -2.56 -2.49
C MET A 37 -4.50 -3.84 -3.29
N CYS A 38 -3.87 -4.95 -2.90
CA CYS A 38 -4.16 -6.25 -3.49
C CYS A 38 -5.50 -6.80 -2.99
N PRO A 39 -6.33 -7.39 -3.86
CA PRO A 39 -7.59 -8.02 -3.46
C PRO A 39 -7.38 -9.32 -2.68
N ALA A 40 -8.43 -9.78 -2.01
CA ALA A 40 -8.46 -11.08 -1.35
C ALA A 40 -8.07 -12.21 -2.32
N GLY A 41 -7.35 -13.22 -1.80
CA GLY A 41 -6.83 -14.35 -2.57
C GLY A 41 -5.55 -14.04 -3.38
N THR A 42 -4.95 -12.86 -3.19
CA THR A 42 -3.69 -12.47 -3.85
C THR A 42 -2.60 -12.06 -2.86
N LEU A 43 -1.37 -11.85 -3.34
CA LEU A 43 -0.27 -11.26 -2.59
C LEU A 43 0.43 -10.17 -3.39
N LEU A 44 1.00 -9.20 -2.70
CA LEU A 44 1.79 -8.13 -3.27
C LEU A 44 3.16 -8.64 -3.73
N THR A 45 3.41 -8.63 -5.04
CA THR A 45 4.71 -8.98 -5.63
C THR A 45 5.49 -7.76 -6.14
N GLY A 46 4.81 -6.63 -6.32
CA GLY A 46 5.46 -5.38 -6.71
C GLY A 46 4.64 -4.15 -6.34
N TYR A 47 5.33 -3.11 -5.87
CA TYR A 47 4.70 -1.83 -5.59
C TYR A 47 4.30 -1.09 -6.86
N CYS A 48 3.31 -0.21 -6.74
CA CYS A 48 3.01 0.74 -7.79
C CYS A 48 4.12 1.79 -7.92
N GLY A 49 4.12 2.51 -9.03
CA GLY A 49 4.99 3.65 -9.31
C GLY A 49 4.18 4.73 -10.03
N ALA A 50 4.84 5.77 -10.51
CA ALA A 50 4.16 6.91 -11.14
C ALA A 50 3.26 6.51 -12.33
N THR A 51 3.59 5.43 -13.05
CA THR A 51 2.86 4.95 -14.22
C THR A 51 2.52 3.46 -14.18
N THR A 52 2.93 2.76 -13.12
CA THR A 52 2.75 1.32 -12.98
C THR A 52 1.83 1.02 -11.82
N GLN A 53 0.86 0.14 -12.03
CA GLN A 53 -0.03 -0.30 -10.97
C GLN A 53 0.67 -1.28 -10.01
N THR A 54 0.08 -1.45 -8.83
CA THR A 54 0.45 -2.49 -7.88
C THR A 54 0.36 -3.86 -8.55
N LYS A 55 1.41 -4.67 -8.38
CA LYS A 55 1.43 -6.04 -8.91
C LYS A 55 1.00 -7.00 -7.82
N CYS A 56 -0.06 -7.74 -8.12
CA CYS A 56 -0.62 -8.76 -7.24
C CYS A 56 -0.64 -10.10 -7.98
N GLU A 57 -0.26 -11.17 -7.28
CA GLU A 57 -0.29 -12.53 -7.80
C GLU A 57 -1.20 -13.41 -6.95
N ARG A 58 -1.76 -14.47 -7.54
CA ARG A 58 -2.63 -15.38 -6.80
C ARG A 58 -1.87 -16.10 -5.69
N CYS A 59 -2.52 -16.24 -4.54
CA CYS A 59 -2.05 -17.11 -3.48
C CYS A 59 -1.89 -18.55 -4.00
N LEU A 60 -0.90 -19.26 -3.44
CA LEU A 60 -0.72 -20.68 -3.72
C LEU A 60 -1.85 -21.50 -3.08
N GLU A 61 -2.12 -22.68 -3.63
CA GLU A 61 -3.08 -23.61 -3.02
C GLU A 61 -2.71 -23.91 -1.57
N GLY A 62 -3.73 -23.96 -0.70
CA GLY A 62 -3.53 -24.08 0.74
C GLY A 62 -3.19 -22.77 1.46
N THR A 63 -3.21 -21.63 0.76
CA THR A 63 -3.01 -20.31 1.37
C THR A 63 -4.11 -19.31 0.97
N PHE A 64 -4.32 -18.28 1.80
CA PHE A 64 -5.38 -17.29 1.58
C PHE A 64 -5.03 -15.90 2.09
N THR A 65 -5.76 -14.91 1.57
CA THR A 65 -5.93 -13.57 2.15
C THR A 65 -7.42 -13.24 2.05
N ASP A 66 -8.00 -12.67 3.11
CA ASP A 66 -9.45 -12.56 3.29
C ASP A 66 -10.01 -11.15 3.01
N GLN A 67 -9.15 -10.14 2.98
CA GLN A 67 -9.51 -8.75 2.71
C GLN A 67 -8.53 -8.08 1.74
N VAL A 68 -8.87 -6.87 1.29
CA VAL A 68 -7.92 -6.00 0.56
C VAL A 68 -6.73 -5.67 1.47
N HIS A 69 -5.51 -5.81 0.95
CA HIS A 69 -4.32 -5.80 1.78
C HIS A 69 -3.05 -5.41 1.00
N THR A 70 -1.95 -5.24 1.74
CA THR A 70 -0.60 -4.97 1.19
C THR A 70 0.42 -6.03 1.60
N LEU A 71 -0.04 -7.25 1.89
CA LEU A 71 0.80 -8.35 2.36
C LEU A 71 1.58 -8.96 1.20
N LYS A 72 2.86 -9.25 1.44
CA LYS A 72 3.74 -9.94 0.49
C LYS A 72 3.66 -11.46 0.60
N THR A 73 2.83 -11.98 1.49
CA THR A 73 2.66 -13.41 1.77
C THR A 73 1.21 -13.71 2.11
N CYS A 74 0.74 -14.87 1.69
CA CYS A 74 -0.58 -15.38 2.06
C CYS A 74 -0.53 -16.15 3.39
N TYR A 75 -1.65 -16.16 4.12
CA TYR A 75 -1.81 -16.96 5.34
C TYR A 75 -2.03 -18.43 4.99
N GLN A 76 -1.56 -19.34 5.84
CA GLN A 76 -1.80 -20.77 5.66
C GLN A 76 -3.23 -21.13 6.02
N CYS A 77 -3.90 -21.90 5.18
CA CYS A 77 -5.21 -22.46 5.49
C CYS A 77 -5.09 -23.44 6.67
N LEU A 78 -6.00 -23.34 7.63
CA LEU A 78 -6.11 -24.32 8.69
C LEU A 78 -6.79 -25.58 8.14
N GLU A 79 -6.19 -26.74 8.35
CA GLU A 79 -6.87 -28.00 8.07
C GLU A 79 -7.98 -28.24 9.09
N CYS A 80 -9.21 -28.37 8.60
CA CYS A 80 -10.32 -28.85 9.40
C CYS A 80 -10.10 -30.34 9.69
N LYS A 81 -9.69 -30.69 10.91
CA LYS A 81 -9.70 -32.08 11.36
C LYS A 81 -11.15 -32.56 11.37
N GLY A 82 -11.45 -33.54 10.52
CA GLY A 82 -12.79 -33.95 10.11
C GLY A 82 -13.86 -33.86 11.20
N GLY A 83 -14.91 -33.09 10.91
CA GLY A 83 -16.17 -33.23 11.61
C GLY A 83 -16.66 -34.66 11.39
N LYS A 84 -16.84 -35.39 12.50
CA LYS A 84 -17.56 -36.66 12.49
C LYS A 84 -18.88 -36.41 11.77
N THR A 85 -19.17 -37.22 10.75
CA THR A 85 -20.51 -37.39 10.21
C THR A 85 -21.49 -37.55 11.38
N GLN A 86 -22.47 -36.66 11.48
CA GLN A 86 -23.66 -36.86 12.29
C GLN A 86 -24.78 -37.34 11.37
#